data_AF-A0A3N7G4C0-F1
#
_entry.id   AF-A0A3N7G4C0-F1
#
_cell.length_a   1.000
_cell.length_b   1.000
_cell.length_c   1.000
_cell.angle_alpha   90.00
_cell.angle_beta   90.00
_cell.angle_gamma   90.00
#
_symmetry.space_group_name_H-M   'P 1'
#
loop_
_entity.id
_entity.type
_entity.pdbx_description
1 polymer ?
#
loop_
_entity_poly.entity_id
_entity_poly.type
_entity_poly.pdbx_seq_one_letter_code
_entity_poly.pdbx_strand_id
1 'polypeptide(L)'
;MVGSSSPCSNDPITSVTEAFIADTSPTKINLGVGACRDDEGKPVILQCVREAGAKITACDFLESVSSAVSSKLVAGSVKSVNGKNSDVIKEGRFAGVQALSGTGDCSLFAEFQKHCCPESPMYLPDPTWSKQVCLVSSVISQVLSLKRRLAMREVLLVPYKQPRSSSPN
;
A
#
# COMPACT_ATOMS: atom_id res chain seq x y z
N MET A 1 -1.94 30.52 -14.65
CA MET A 1 -1.64 29.08 -14.81
C MET A 1 -2.37 28.20 -13.78
N VAL A 2 -3.55 28.60 -13.29
CA VAL A 2 -4.47 27.72 -12.57
C VAL A 2 -5.87 28.06 -13.07
N GLY A 3 -6.22 27.53 -14.24
CA GLY A 3 -7.55 27.68 -14.81
C GLY A 3 -8.05 26.27 -15.14
N SER A 4 -9.17 25.90 -14.52
CA SER A 4 -9.91 24.64 -14.73
C SER A 4 -9.17 23.32 -14.42
N SER A 5 -8.72 23.11 -13.18
CA SER A 5 -8.59 21.75 -12.66
C SER A 5 -9.96 21.33 -12.10
N SER A 6 -10.64 20.38 -12.76
CA SER A 6 -11.80 19.74 -12.16
C SER A 6 -11.40 19.08 -10.83
N PRO A 7 -12.20 19.22 -9.76
CA PRO A 7 -11.88 18.60 -8.49
C PRO A 7 -11.77 17.09 -8.68
N CYS A 8 -10.66 16.50 -8.22
CA CYS A 8 -10.51 15.06 -8.20
C CYS A 8 -11.60 14.47 -7.29
N SER A 9 -12.27 13.40 -7.72
CA SER A 9 -13.32 12.76 -6.95
C SER A 9 -12.78 12.32 -5.59
N ASN A 10 -13.47 12.69 -4.49
CA ASN A 10 -13.08 12.27 -3.14
C ASN A 10 -12.97 10.74 -3.05
N ASP A 11 -11.89 10.28 -2.42
CA ASP A 11 -11.72 8.86 -2.11
C ASP A 11 -12.86 8.40 -1.18
N PRO A 12 -13.63 7.36 -1.55
CA PRO A 12 -14.72 6.84 -0.72
C PRO A 12 -14.31 6.48 0.71
N ILE A 13 -13.04 6.15 0.95
CA ILE A 13 -12.53 5.86 2.30
C ILE A 13 -12.42 7.16 3.13
N THR A 14 -11.98 8.24 2.50
CA THR A 14 -11.83 9.54 3.17
C THR A 14 -13.20 10.14 3.50
N SER A 15 -14.17 10.02 2.59
CA SER A 15 -15.52 10.54 2.82
C SER A 15 -16.24 9.88 4.00
N VAL A 16 -16.04 8.57 4.21
CA VAL A 16 -16.56 7.85 5.40
C VAL A 16 -15.94 8.39 6.69
N THR A 17 -14.66 8.73 6.65
CA THR A 17 -13.97 9.29 7.83
C THR A 17 -14.45 10.70 8.15
N GLU A 18 -14.65 11.54 7.13
CA GLU A 18 -15.21 12.88 7.29
C GLU A 18 -16.61 12.85 7.89
N ALA A 19 -17.48 11.98 7.35
CA ALA A 19 -18.82 11.77 7.89
C ALA A 19 -18.79 11.28 9.35
N PHE A 20 -17.89 10.35 9.68
CA PHE A 20 -17.70 9.89 11.06
C PHE A 20 -17.24 11.01 12.01
N ILE A 21 -16.35 11.90 11.55
CA ILE A 21 -15.89 13.03 12.37
C ILE A 21 -17.04 14.02 12.61
N ALA A 22 -17.85 14.29 11.59
CA ALA A 22 -18.97 15.23 11.64
C ALA A 22 -20.18 14.74 12.47
N ASP A 23 -20.34 13.43 12.64
CA ASP A 23 -21.42 12.84 13.44
C ASP A 23 -21.24 13.15 14.94
N THR A 24 -22.29 13.68 15.58
CA THR A 24 -22.30 14.03 17.02
C THR A 24 -22.79 12.89 17.92
N SER A 25 -23.22 11.76 17.35
CA SER A 25 -23.73 10.63 18.10
C SER A 25 -22.68 10.06 19.06
N PRO A 26 -23.02 9.85 20.35
CA PRO A 26 -22.10 9.30 21.34
C PRO A 26 -21.80 7.80 21.12
N THR A 27 -22.57 7.11 20.28
CA THR A 27 -22.43 5.66 20.01
C THR A 27 -21.93 5.37 18.59
N LYS A 28 -21.32 6.36 17.92
CA LYS A 28 -20.78 6.19 16.56
C LYS A 28 -19.58 5.24 16.53
N ILE A 29 -19.47 4.44 15.48
CA ILE A 29 -18.37 3.48 15.27
C ILE A 29 -17.80 3.69 13.86
N ASN A 30 -16.48 3.80 13.74
CA ASN A 30 -15.80 3.88 12.45
C ASN A 30 -15.29 2.50 12.02
N LEU A 31 -15.89 1.94 10.97
CA LEU A 31 -15.47 0.68 10.34
C LEU A 31 -14.85 0.90 8.94
N GLY A 32 -14.61 2.16 8.55
CA GLY A 32 -14.12 2.51 7.22
C GLY A 32 -12.60 2.43 7.08
N VAL A 33 -11.86 2.96 8.06
CA VAL A 33 -10.39 2.96 8.02
C VAL A 33 -9.86 1.72 8.73
N GLY A 34 -9.06 0.92 8.03
CA GLY A 34 -8.38 -0.27 8.56
C GLY A 34 -7.19 0.06 9.48
N ALA A 35 -7.38 0.94 10.47
CA ALA A 35 -6.38 1.28 11.47
C ALA A 35 -6.74 0.61 12.81
N CYS A 36 -5.77 -0.03 13.46
CA CYS A 36 -5.98 -0.67 14.75
C CYS A 36 -6.34 0.36 15.83
N ARG A 37 -7.46 0.10 16.51
CA ARG A 37 -7.95 0.89 17.65
C ARG A 37 -8.05 0.00 18.88
N ASP A 38 -7.94 0.60 20.06
CA ASP A 38 -8.24 -0.05 21.33
C ASP A 38 -9.75 -0.10 21.58
N ASP A 39 -10.15 -0.66 22.74
CA ASP A 39 -11.54 -0.78 23.16
C ASP A 39 -12.24 0.59 23.33
N GLU A 40 -11.47 1.66 23.49
CA GLU A 40 -11.96 3.05 23.58
C GLU A 40 -11.98 3.76 22.21
N GLY A 41 -11.64 3.06 21.12
CA GLY A 41 -11.60 3.62 19.77
C GLY A 41 -10.39 4.51 19.49
N LYS A 42 -9.36 4.53 20.35
CA LYS A 42 -8.15 5.35 20.20
C LYS A 42 -7.06 4.59 19.42
N PRO A 43 -6.16 5.29 18.71
CA PRO A 43 -5.07 4.64 17.98
C PRO A 43 -4.13 3.86 18.92
N VAL A 44 -3.87 2.60 18.57
CA VAL A 44 -2.93 1.75 19.34
C VAL A 44 -1.50 2.02 18.90
N ILE A 45 -0.65 2.45 19.84
CA ILE A 45 0.80 2.50 19.63
C ILE A 45 1.42 1.32 20.38
N LEU A 46 2.04 0.41 19.63
CA LEU A 46 2.69 -0.78 20.19
C LEU A 46 3.82 -0.40 21.15
N GLN A 47 3.95 -1.16 22.24
CA GLN A 47 4.99 -0.94 23.25
C GLN A 47 6.40 -0.96 22.66
N CYS A 48 6.68 -1.88 21.74
CA CYS A 48 7.96 -1.95 21.04
C CYS A 48 8.28 -0.69 20.22
N VAL A 49 7.26 -0.02 19.66
CA VAL A 49 7.42 1.24 18.91
C VAL A 49 7.75 2.38 19.86
N ARG A 50 7.12 2.43 21.04
CA ARG A 50 7.43 3.44 22.07
C ARG A 50 8.86 3.30 22.57
N GLU A 51 9.30 2.07 22.86
CA GLU A 51 10.67 1.78 23.29
C GLU A 51 11.71 2.10 22.20
N ALA A 52 11.41 1.77 20.94
CA ALA A 52 12.26 2.13 19.82
C ALA A 52 12.37 3.66 19.66
N GLY A 53 11.25 4.39 19.78
CA GLY A 53 11.23 5.85 19.74
C GLY A 53 12.10 6.47 20.83
N ALA A 54 11.96 6.00 22.08
CA ALA A 54 12.78 6.47 23.19
C ALA A 54 14.29 6.25 22.96
N LYS A 55 14.68 5.09 22.40
CA LYS A 55 16.08 4.80 22.05
C LYS A 55 16.61 5.70 20.93
N ILE A 56 15.78 6.01 19.93
CA ILE A 56 16.16 6.89 18.82
C ILE A 56 16.34 8.32 19.34
N THR A 57 15.42 8.84 20.15
CA THR A 57 15.50 10.19 20.74
C THR A 57 16.68 10.36 21.69
N ALA A 58 17.08 9.29 22.39
CA ALA A 58 18.26 9.30 23.27
C ALA A 58 19.60 9.22 22.51
N CYS A 59 19.59 8.95 21.21
CA CYS A 59 20.78 8.96 20.37
C CYS A 59 20.91 10.31 19.66
N ASP A 60 22.11 10.91 19.71
CA ASP A 60 22.48 12.06 18.87
C ASP A 60 22.70 11.61 17.42
N PHE A 61 21.63 11.20 16.75
CA PHE A 61 21.69 10.71 15.38
C PHE A 61 21.67 11.88 14.39
N LEU A 62 22.79 12.10 13.70
CA LEU A 62 22.87 12.98 12.53
C LEU A 62 22.09 12.36 11.36
N GLU A 63 21.31 13.17 10.65
CA GLU A 63 20.53 12.74 9.47
C GLU A 63 21.38 11.91 8.50
N SER A 64 21.12 10.61 8.46
CA SER A 64 21.73 9.70 7.48
C SER A 64 20.80 9.59 6.28
N VAL A 65 21.11 10.32 5.21
CA VAL A 65 20.46 10.17 3.89
C VAL A 65 21.01 8.91 3.22
N SER A 66 20.70 7.74 3.75
CA SER A 66 21.14 6.48 3.16
C SER A 66 20.04 5.88 2.30
N SER A 67 20.02 6.26 1.02
CA SER A 67 19.25 5.60 -0.03
C SER A 67 19.91 4.28 -0.48
N ALA A 68 20.61 3.58 0.43
CA ALA A 68 21.41 2.44 0.08
C ALA A 68 20.55 1.19 -0.17
N VAL A 69 20.81 0.54 -1.30
CA VAL A 69 20.38 -0.84 -1.56
C VAL A 69 21.02 -1.73 -0.47
N SER A 70 20.22 -2.58 0.17
CA SER A 70 20.66 -3.46 1.28
C SER A 70 21.04 -2.73 2.59
N SER A 71 20.19 -1.82 3.05
CA SER A 71 20.30 -1.25 4.40
C SER A 71 20.00 -2.29 5.50
N LYS A 72 20.40 -2.01 6.75
CA LYS A 72 20.01 -2.83 7.92
C LYS A 72 18.49 -3.03 8.01
N LEU A 73 17.72 -2.04 7.56
CA LEU A 73 16.26 -2.13 7.47
C LEU A 73 15.85 -3.18 6.45
N VAL A 74 16.40 -3.14 5.24
CA VAL A 74 16.10 -4.13 4.18
C VAL A 74 16.40 -5.56 4.65
N ALA A 75 17.59 -5.79 5.24
CA ALA A 75 17.95 -7.10 5.77
C ALA A 75 17.01 -7.56 6.89
N GLY A 76 16.60 -6.64 7.78
CA GLY A 76 15.62 -6.91 8.83
C GLY A 76 14.24 -7.26 8.27
N SER A 77 13.77 -6.53 7.26
CA SER A 77 12.48 -6.76 6.59
C SER A 77 12.43 -8.12 5.90
N VAL A 78 13.47 -8.48 5.13
CA VAL A 78 13.55 -9.79 4.47
C VAL A 78 13.54 -10.93 5.50
N LYS A 79 14.26 -10.75 6.62
CA LYS A 79 14.26 -11.72 7.73
C LYS A 79 12.90 -11.87 8.39
N SER A 80 12.13 -10.78 8.49
CA SER A 80 10.78 -10.79 9.05
C SER A 80 9.77 -11.49 8.14
N VAL A 81 9.86 -11.26 6.82
CA VAL A 81 8.92 -11.82 5.83
C VAL A 81 9.21 -13.31 5.56
N ASN A 82 10.47 -13.66 5.33
CA ASN A 82 10.86 -15.02 4.94
C ASN A 82 11.18 -15.93 6.14
N GLY A 83 11.34 -15.37 7.34
CA GLY A 83 11.79 -16.10 8.52
C GLY A 83 13.31 -16.24 8.59
N LYS A 84 13.82 -16.40 9.82
CA LYS A 84 15.27 -16.32 10.13
C LYS A 84 16.15 -17.35 9.42
N ASN A 85 15.59 -18.52 9.08
CA ASN A 85 16.31 -19.66 8.53
C ASN A 85 15.95 -19.96 7.07
N SER A 86 15.36 -18.99 6.35
CA SER A 86 15.02 -19.18 4.94
C SER A 86 16.27 -19.30 4.07
N ASP A 87 16.19 -20.15 3.05
CA ASP A 87 17.29 -20.36 2.11
C ASP A 87 17.53 -19.11 1.25
N VAL A 88 16.50 -18.28 1.03
CA VAL A 88 16.63 -16.95 0.40
C VAL A 88 17.66 -16.08 1.11
N ILE A 89 17.71 -16.12 2.45
CA ILE A 89 18.67 -15.34 3.24
C ILE A 89 20.04 -16.02 3.23
N LYS A 90 20.10 -17.34 3.43
CA LYS A 90 21.37 -18.10 3.48
C LYS A 90 22.14 -18.00 2.16
N GLU A 91 21.42 -18.03 1.04
CA GLU A 91 21.97 -18.02 -0.31
C GLU A 91 22.08 -16.60 -0.89
N GLY A 92 21.66 -15.56 -0.15
CA GLY A 92 21.75 -14.16 -0.59
C GLY A 92 20.91 -13.83 -1.82
N ARG A 93 19.81 -14.55 -2.07
CA ARG A 93 18.96 -14.40 -3.28
C ARG A 93 17.91 -13.29 -3.16
N PHE A 94 18.26 -12.17 -2.53
CA PHE A 94 17.35 -11.02 -2.40
C PHE A 94 18.06 -9.72 -2.80
N ALA A 95 17.30 -8.83 -3.41
CA ALA A 95 17.65 -7.43 -3.59
C ALA A 95 16.50 -6.59 -3.02
N GLY A 96 16.82 -5.50 -2.33
CA GLY A 96 15.81 -4.66 -1.71
C GLY A 96 16.27 -3.23 -1.53
N VAL A 97 15.31 -2.34 -1.66
CA VAL A 97 15.43 -0.90 -1.46
C VAL A 97 14.27 -0.44 -0.58
N GLN A 98 14.52 0.53 0.28
CA GLN A 98 13.47 1.11 1.11
C GLN A 98 12.60 2.05 0.28
N ALA A 99 11.28 1.90 0.33
CA ALA A 99 10.34 2.84 -0.25
C ALA A 99 9.36 3.41 0.80
N LEU A 100 8.52 4.34 0.35
CA LEU A 100 7.58 5.07 1.19
C LEU A 100 6.31 4.26 1.46
N SER A 101 6.40 3.34 2.43
CA SER A 101 5.30 2.42 2.78
C SER A 101 4.84 1.59 1.58
N GLY A 102 3.76 0.82 1.75
CA GLY A 102 3.26 -0.09 0.71
C GLY A 102 2.86 0.61 -0.60
N THR A 103 2.34 1.84 -0.53
CA THR A 103 2.01 2.61 -1.74
C THR A 103 3.27 2.97 -2.53
N GLY A 104 4.32 3.40 -1.85
CA GLY A 104 5.62 3.69 -2.48
C GLY A 104 6.25 2.44 -3.07
N ASP A 105 6.17 1.31 -2.37
CA ASP A 105 6.66 0.02 -2.85
C ASP A 105 5.96 -0.40 -4.15
N CYS A 106 4.62 -0.32 -4.19
CA CYS A 106 3.84 -0.63 -5.40
C CYS A 106 4.20 0.30 -6.57
N SER A 107 4.40 1.59 -6.30
CA SER A 107 4.76 2.58 -7.33
C SER A 107 6.13 2.28 -7.92
N LEU A 108 7.11 2.06 -7.05
CA LEU A 108 8.48 1.74 -7.44
C LEU A 108 8.54 0.43 -8.22
N PHE A 109 7.77 -0.58 -7.79
CA PHE A 109 7.68 -1.85 -8.51
C PHE A 109 7.04 -1.70 -9.90
N ALA A 110 5.97 -0.90 -10.03
CA ALA A 110 5.32 -0.66 -11.32
C ALA A 110 6.28 0.03 -12.31
N GLU A 111 7.03 1.03 -11.86
CA GLU A 111 8.06 1.70 -12.68
C GLU A 111 9.22 0.76 -13.03
N PHE A 112 9.67 -0.05 -12.07
CA PHE A 112 10.69 -1.07 -12.32
C PHE A 112 10.24 -2.08 -13.39
N GLN A 113 9.02 -2.60 -13.28
CA GLN A 113 8.46 -3.52 -14.27
C GLN A 113 8.36 -2.87 -15.65
N LYS A 114 7.89 -1.62 -15.72
CA LYS A 114 7.82 -0.88 -16.99
C LYS A 114 9.19 -0.74 -17.64
N HIS A 115 10.25 -0.51 -16.86
CA HIS A 115 11.60 -0.35 -17.38
C HIS A 115 12.23 -1.68 -17.80
N CYS A 116 12.08 -2.74 -17.02
CA CYS A 116 12.73 -4.02 -17.25
C CYS A 116 11.94 -4.97 -18.15
N CYS A 117 10.61 -4.91 -18.11
CA CYS A 117 9.69 -5.83 -18.78
C CYS A 117 8.46 -5.09 -19.34
N PRO A 118 8.61 -4.12 -20.27
CA PRO A 118 7.54 -3.23 -20.73
C PRO A 118 6.34 -3.97 -21.35
N GLU A 119 6.57 -5.10 -22.00
CA GLU A 119 5.53 -5.90 -22.67
C GLU A 119 4.79 -6.87 -21.72
N SER A 120 5.25 -6.99 -20.47
CA SER A 120 4.64 -7.92 -19.51
C SER A 120 3.36 -7.33 -18.91
N PRO A 121 2.21 -8.01 -19.02
CA PRO A 121 0.99 -7.57 -18.35
C PRO A 121 1.13 -7.71 -16.82
N MET A 122 0.43 -6.85 -16.08
CA MET A 122 0.27 -6.98 -14.63
C MET A 122 -1.12 -7.54 -14.30
N TYR A 123 -1.16 -8.58 -13.47
CA TYR A 123 -2.40 -9.23 -13.03
C TYR A 123 -2.75 -8.80 -11.61
N LEU A 124 -3.94 -8.23 -11.42
CA LEU A 124 -4.47 -7.87 -10.11
C LEU A 124 -5.70 -8.73 -9.77
N PRO A 125 -5.87 -9.18 -8.52
CA PRO A 125 -7.07 -9.90 -8.11
C PRO A 125 -8.33 -9.03 -8.24
N ASP A 126 -9.48 -9.67 -8.37
CA ASP A 126 -10.79 -9.00 -8.36
C ASP A 126 -11.70 -9.69 -7.32
N PRO A 127 -12.05 -9.01 -6.20
CA PRO A 127 -11.74 -7.61 -5.88
C PRO A 127 -10.27 -7.37 -5.44
N THR A 128 -9.79 -6.13 -5.55
CA THR A 128 -8.50 -5.66 -5.01
C THR A 128 -8.64 -4.28 -4.33
N TRP A 129 -7.57 -3.82 -3.69
CA TRP A 129 -7.50 -2.46 -3.13
C TRP A 129 -7.56 -1.40 -4.24
N SER A 130 -8.54 -0.51 -4.16
CA SER A 130 -8.84 0.49 -5.19
C SER A 130 -7.64 1.36 -5.58
N LYS A 131 -6.78 1.71 -4.62
CA LYS A 131 -5.58 2.54 -4.88
C LYS A 131 -4.54 1.81 -5.72
N GLN A 132 -4.41 0.49 -5.58
CA GLN A 132 -3.44 -0.30 -6.34
C GLN A 132 -3.73 -0.22 -7.84
N VAL A 133 -5.01 -0.25 -8.21
CA VAL A 133 -5.45 -0.15 -9.60
C VAL A 133 -5.09 1.21 -10.18
N CYS A 134 -5.45 2.29 -9.50
CA CYS A 134 -5.22 3.66 -9.97
C CYS A 134 -3.72 3.90 -10.21
N LEU A 135 -2.89 3.50 -9.23
CA LEU A 135 -1.44 3.67 -9.27
C LEU A 135 -0.77 2.82 -10.36
N VAL A 136 -1.17 1.55 -10.51
CA VAL A 136 -0.58 0.68 -11.52
C VAL A 136 -1.00 1.13 -12.93
N SER A 137 -2.27 1.48 -13.13
CA SER A 137 -2.78 1.90 -14.44
C SER A 137 -2.21 3.24 -14.93
N SER A 138 -1.64 4.08 -14.06
CA SER A 138 -0.94 5.30 -14.51
C SER A 138 0.46 5.02 -15.09
N VAL A 139 1.03 3.84 -14.80
CA VAL A 139 2.40 3.48 -15.18
C VAL A 139 2.43 2.36 -16.23
N ILE A 140 1.59 1.34 -16.04
CA ILE A 140 1.56 0.11 -16.85
C ILE A 140 0.32 0.09 -17.73
N SER A 141 0.53 -0.03 -19.05
CA SER A 141 -0.54 0.00 -20.04
C SER A 141 -1.43 -1.25 -20.05
N GLN A 142 -0.90 -2.41 -19.63
CA GLN A 142 -1.61 -3.70 -19.66
C GLN A 142 -1.89 -4.22 -18.25
N VAL A 143 -2.99 -3.76 -17.65
CA VAL A 143 -3.48 -4.26 -16.35
C VAL A 143 -4.69 -5.17 -16.57
N LEU A 144 -4.57 -6.42 -16.11
CA LEU A 144 -5.58 -7.46 -16.26
C LEU A 144 -6.15 -7.86 -14.89
N SER A 145 -7.46 -8.08 -14.85
CA SER A 145 -8.17 -8.60 -13.68
C SER A 145 -8.11 -10.12 -13.66
N LEU A 146 -7.75 -10.67 -12.50
CA LEU A 146 -7.75 -12.10 -12.19
C LEU A 146 -9.00 -12.44 -11.36
N LYS A 147 -10.03 -12.95 -12.03
CA LYS A 147 -11.26 -13.41 -11.35
C LYS A 147 -11.11 -14.84 -10.88
N ARG A 148 -11.21 -15.09 -9.58
CA ARG A 148 -11.45 -16.44 -9.04
C ARG A 148 -12.96 -16.70 -8.99
N ARG A 149 -13.49 -17.56 -9.87
CA ARG A 149 -14.82 -18.16 -9.65
C ARG A 149 -14.67 -19.32 -8.68
N LEU A 150 -15.32 -19.23 -7.52
CA LEU A 150 -15.27 -20.26 -6.46
C LEU A 150 -15.77 -21.65 -6.89
N ALA A 151 -16.45 -21.78 -8.04
CA ALA A 151 -17.05 -23.03 -8.51
C ALA A 151 -16.30 -23.73 -9.65
N MET A 152 -15.35 -23.07 -10.33
CA MET A 152 -14.65 -23.62 -11.50
C MET A 152 -13.19 -23.23 -11.37
N ARG A 153 -12.25 -24.18 -11.49
CA ARG A 153 -10.79 -23.93 -11.50
C ARG A 153 -10.33 -23.22 -12.78
N GLU A 154 -11.10 -22.26 -13.27
CA GLU A 154 -10.81 -21.46 -14.44
C GLU A 154 -10.43 -20.04 -14.02
N VAL A 155 -9.26 -19.60 -14.49
CA VAL A 155 -8.80 -18.23 -14.35
C VAL A 155 -9.28 -17.47 -15.58
N LEU A 156 -10.19 -16.52 -15.40
CA LEU A 156 -10.63 -15.64 -16.47
C LEU A 156 -9.80 -14.35 -16.45
N LEU A 157 -9.15 -14.05 -17.57
CA LEU A 157 -8.43 -12.80 -17.78
C LEU A 157 -9.35 -11.80 -18.48
N VAL A 158 -9.59 -10.65 -17.84
CA VAL A 158 -10.40 -9.58 -18.40
C VAL A 158 -9.63 -8.26 -18.29
N PRO A 159 -9.64 -7.38 -19.31
CA PRO A 159 -9.09 -6.03 -19.18
C PRO A 159 -9.70 -5.33 -17.97
N TYR A 160 -8.86 -4.73 -17.13
CA TYR A 160 -9.35 -4.05 -15.95
C TYR A 160 -10.17 -2.81 -16.36
N LYS A 161 -11.48 -2.80 -16.09
CA LYS A 161 -12.32 -1.61 -16.28
C LYS A 161 -12.25 -0.77 -15.01
N GLN A 162 -11.71 0.45 -15.12
CA GLN A 162 -11.79 1.46 -14.06
C GLN A 162 -13.26 1.62 -13.64
N PRO A 163 -13.59 1.63 -12.33
CA PRO A 163 -14.93 1.97 -11.89
C PRO A 163 -15.26 3.38 -12.38
N ARG A 164 -16.36 3.54 -13.12
CA ARG A 164 -16.82 4.87 -13.55
C ARG A 164 -17.08 5.69 -12.29
N SER A 165 -16.46 6.86 -12.18
CA SER A 165 -16.85 7.85 -11.19
C SER A 165 -18.34 8.12 -11.39
N SER A 166 -19.16 7.78 -10.39
CA SER A 166 -20.54 8.25 -10.34
C SER A 166 -20.49 9.76 -10.08
N SER A 167 -20.48 10.55 -11.14
CA SER A 167 -20.81 11.96 -11.05
C SER A 167 -22.25 12.06 -10.51
N PRO A 168 -22.51 12.82 -9.44
CA PRO A 168 -23.88 13.12 -9.07
C PRO A 168 -24.46 14.04 -10.16
N ASN A 169 -25.57 13.61 -10.75
CA ASN A 169 -26.48 14.50 -11.49
C ASN A 169 -27.21 15.41 -10.51
#